data_AF-A0A4Q7D1P9-F1
#
_entry.id   AF-A0A4Q7D1P9-F1
#
_cell.length_a   1.000
_cell.length_b   1.000
_cell.length_c   1.000
_cell.angle_alpha   90.00
_cell.angle_beta   90.00
_cell.angle_gamma   90.00
#
_symmetry.space_group_name_H-M   'P 1'
#
loop_
_entity.id
_entity.type
_entity.pdbx_description
1 polymer ?
#
loop_
_entity_poly.entity_id
_entity_poly.type
_entity_poly.pdbx_seq_one_letter_code
_entity_poly.pdbx_strand_id
1 'polypeptide(L)'
;MKIKVENDDELLSNAESAKYRIEIALLKIKYQRLLSLTALAASFILLMVLLSLLIHSTFEDVRFELYLPTVTLLVGFVFIQSLRCFRISCFLYSSAILSRRRIAASIDEWQMVCSVENQL
;
A
#
# COMPACT_ATOMS: atom_id res chain seq x y z
N MET A 1 -9.61 40.03 -27.17
CA MET A 1 -10.00 39.32 -25.93
C MET A 1 -8.84 38.39 -25.58
N LYS A 2 -7.93 38.81 -24.69
CA LYS A 2 -6.74 38.02 -24.30
C LYS A 2 -7.15 37.06 -23.19
N ILE A 3 -7.32 35.79 -23.52
CA ILE A 3 -7.64 34.75 -22.55
C ILE A 3 -6.32 34.30 -21.90
N LYS A 4 -6.16 34.68 -20.63
CA LYS A 4 -5.48 33.97 -19.53
C LYS A 4 -4.32 33.02 -19.88
N VAL A 5 -3.15 33.55 -20.25
CA VAL A 5 -1.90 32.74 -20.32
C VAL A 5 -1.28 32.50 -18.93
N GLU A 6 -1.45 33.44 -17.98
CA GLU A 6 -0.91 33.31 -16.60
C GLU A 6 -1.58 32.20 -15.77
N ASN A 7 -2.81 31.82 -16.11
CA ASN A 7 -3.59 30.87 -15.33
C ASN A 7 -3.26 29.41 -15.69
N ASP A 8 -2.69 29.19 -16.87
CA ASP A 8 -2.37 27.88 -17.43
C ASP A 8 -1.02 27.34 -16.96
N ASP A 9 -0.02 28.22 -16.79
CA ASP A 9 1.27 27.87 -16.18
C ASP A 9 1.10 27.46 -14.69
N GLU A 10 0.19 28.12 -13.98
CA GLU A 10 -0.15 27.81 -12.59
C GLU A 10 -0.92 26.48 -12.49
N LEU A 11 -1.79 26.17 -13.47
CA LEU A 11 -2.46 24.88 -13.60
C LEU A 11 -1.47 23.73 -13.89
N LEU A 12 -0.49 23.97 -14.77
CA LEU A 12 0.54 22.98 -15.12
C LEU A 12 1.47 22.68 -13.94
N SER A 13 1.92 23.73 -13.24
CA SER A 13 2.72 23.61 -12.02
C SER A 13 1.99 22.83 -10.92
N ASN A 14 0.69 23.10 -10.74
CA ASN A 14 -0.16 22.38 -9.80
C ASN A 14 -0.34 20.90 -10.17
N ALA A 15 -0.45 20.58 -11.47
CA ALA A 15 -0.56 19.21 -11.96
C ALA A 15 0.75 18.41 -11.76
N GLU A 16 1.92 19.01 -11.99
CA GLU A 16 3.22 18.38 -11.70
C GLU A 16 3.43 18.17 -10.21
N SER A 17 3.08 19.16 -9.38
CA SER A 17 3.10 19.06 -7.92
C SER A 17 2.19 17.92 -7.41
N ALA A 18 0.99 17.78 -7.99
CA ALA A 18 0.08 16.68 -7.67
C ALA A 18 0.64 15.32 -8.08
N LYS A 19 1.26 15.21 -9.26
CA LYS A 19 1.95 14.00 -9.73
C LYS A 19 3.07 13.59 -8.76
N TYR A 20 3.90 14.54 -8.34
CA TYR A 20 5.00 14.28 -7.40
C TYR A 20 4.50 13.80 -6.03
N ARG A 21 3.44 14.42 -5.50
CA ARG A 21 2.80 13.98 -4.24
C ARG A 21 2.27 12.55 -4.32
N ILE A 22 1.68 12.19 -5.46
CA ILE A 22 1.17 10.83 -5.70
C ILE A 22 2.31 9.82 -5.81
N GLU A 23 3.44 10.18 -6.42
CA GLU A 23 4.63 9.31 -6.48
C GLU A 23 5.23 9.06 -5.10
N ILE A 24 5.34 10.09 -4.25
CA ILE A 24 5.77 9.92 -2.86
C ILE A 24 4.80 9.02 -2.08
N ALA A 25 3.49 9.22 -2.24
CA ALA A 25 2.47 8.39 -1.60
C ALA A 25 2.58 6.93 -2.07
N LEU A 26 2.76 6.69 -3.37
CA LEU A 26 2.99 5.36 -3.94
C LEU A 26 4.24 4.69 -3.36
N LEU A 27 5.33 5.44 -3.18
CA LEU A 27 6.55 4.93 -2.57
C LEU A 27 6.28 4.47 -1.13
N LYS A 28 5.64 5.32 -0.32
CA LYS A 28 5.27 4.99 1.08
C LYS A 28 4.36 3.76 1.16
N ILE A 29 3.35 3.67 0.31
CA ILE A 29 2.44 2.51 0.24
C ILE A 29 3.21 1.25 -0.17
N LYS A 30 4.17 1.34 -1.10
CA LYS A 30 5.00 0.20 -1.50
C LYS A 30 5.84 -0.34 -0.35
N TYR A 31 6.48 0.55 0.43
CA TYR A 31 7.22 0.15 1.63
C TYR A 31 6.31 -0.45 2.70
N GLN A 32 5.14 0.17 2.95
CA GLN A 32 4.15 -0.35 3.90
C GLN A 32 3.63 -1.74 3.49
N ARG A 33 3.36 -1.94 2.20
CA ARG A 33 2.98 -3.24 1.65
C ARG A 33 4.07 -4.29 1.87
N LEU A 34 5.34 -3.95 1.58
CA LEU A 34 6.47 -4.86 1.78
C LEU A 34 6.62 -5.25 3.26
N LEU A 35 6.54 -4.27 4.16
CA LEU A 35 6.64 -4.49 5.60
C LEU A 35 5.46 -5.31 6.14
N SER A 36 4.25 -5.09 5.63
CA SER A 36 3.09 -5.91 5.99
C SER A 36 3.22 -7.36 5.50
N LEU A 37 3.85 -7.57 4.33
CA LEU A 37 4.09 -8.91 3.78
C LEU A 37 5.14 -9.68 4.61
N THR A 38 6.23 -9.01 5.01
CA THR A 38 7.25 -9.64 5.86
C THR A 38 6.68 -9.97 7.25
N ALA A 39 5.87 -9.09 7.84
CA ALA A 39 5.17 -9.36 9.09
C ALA A 39 4.19 -10.55 8.97
N LEU A 40 3.47 -10.66 7.85
CA LEU A 40 2.60 -11.79 7.56
C LEU A 40 3.38 -13.11 7.47
N ALA A 41 4.50 -13.12 6.74
CA ALA A 41 5.34 -14.31 6.60
C ALA A 41 5.95 -14.74 7.94
N ALA A 42 6.47 -13.80 8.73
CA ALA A 42 7.05 -14.07 10.04
C ALA A 42 6.01 -14.61 11.02
N SER A 43 4.82 -14.00 11.08
CA SER A 43 3.73 -14.47 11.95
C SER A 43 3.20 -15.85 11.53
N PHE A 44 3.15 -16.13 10.23
CA PHE A 44 2.79 -17.47 9.73
C PHE A 44 3.81 -18.54 10.11
N ILE A 45 5.11 -18.26 9.93
CA ILE A 45 6.18 -19.19 10.32
C ILE A 45 6.12 -19.47 11.83
N LEU A 46 5.96 -18.42 12.64
CA LEU A 46 5.84 -18.54 14.08
C LEU A 46 4.63 -19.40 14.49
N LEU A 47 3.49 -19.22 13.80
CA LEU A 47 2.29 -20.03 14.00
C LEU A 47 2.55 -21.51 13.68
N MET A 48 3.23 -21.81 12.57
CA MET A 48 3.55 -23.20 12.19
C MET A 48 4.50 -23.86 13.20
N VAL A 49 5.48 -23.13 13.72
CA VAL A 49 6.38 -23.63 14.78
C VAL A 49 5.61 -23.93 16.06
N LEU A 50 4.72 -23.02 16.49
CA LEU A 50 3.87 -23.22 17.66
C LEU A 50 2.92 -24.41 17.49
N LEU A 51 2.35 -24.57 16.30
CA LEU A 51 1.48 -25.70 15.98
C LEU A 51 2.25 -27.03 15.98
N SER A 52 3.47 -27.05 15.41
CA SER A 52 4.34 -28.22 15.46
C SER A 52 4.72 -28.61 16.88
N LEU A 53 5.00 -27.61 17.74
CA LEU A 53 5.24 -27.81 19.17
C LEU A 53 4.00 -28.36 19.88
N LEU A 54 2.80 -27.90 19.54
CA LEU A 54 1.55 -28.44 20.09
C LEU A 54 1.32 -29.90 19.68
N ILE A 55 1.60 -30.26 18.42
CA ILE A 55 1.35 -31.60 17.89
C ILE A 55 2.37 -32.63 18.43
N HIS A 56 3.64 -32.22 18.60
CA HIS A 56 4.72 -33.09 19.08
C HIS A 56 5.01 -32.94 20.57
N SER A 57 4.15 -32.21 21.28
CA SER A 57 4.23 -31.95 22.71
C SER A 57 3.95 -33.23 23.51
N THR A 58 5.02 -33.89 23.98
CA THR A 58 4.99 -34.82 25.11
C THR A 58 5.48 -34.11 26.37
N PHE A 59 5.01 -32.88 26.63
CA PHE A 59 5.53 -32.08 27.73
C PHE A 59 4.96 -32.57 29.07
N GLU A 60 5.76 -33.34 29.80
CA GLU A 60 5.49 -33.73 31.20
C GLU A 60 5.58 -32.54 32.18
N ASP A 61 6.06 -31.37 31.74
CA ASP A 61 6.14 -30.14 32.54
C ASP A 61 4.92 -29.22 32.37
N VAL A 62 3.99 -29.38 33.31
CA VAL A 62 2.62 -28.85 33.48
C VAL A 62 2.42 -27.32 33.30
N ARG A 63 3.47 -26.53 33.05
CA ARG A 63 3.34 -25.06 32.91
C ARG A 63 3.30 -24.56 31.48
N PHE A 64 3.80 -25.31 30.49
CA PHE A 64 3.83 -24.85 29.09
C PHE A 64 2.46 -24.87 28.41
N GLU A 65 1.61 -25.85 28.75
CA GLU A 65 0.24 -25.98 28.20
C GLU A 65 -0.65 -24.77 28.52
N LEU A 66 -0.41 -24.09 29.66
CA LEU A 66 -1.23 -22.96 30.08
C LEU A 66 -0.99 -21.70 29.23
N TYR A 67 0.26 -21.48 28.78
CA TYR A 67 0.64 -20.28 28.03
C TYR A 67 0.54 -20.46 26.51
N LEU A 68 0.69 -21.70 26.03
CA LEU A 68 0.65 -22.02 24.60
C LEU A 68 -0.63 -21.57 23.87
N PRO A 69 -1.86 -21.76 24.39
CA PRO A 69 -3.07 -21.29 23.72
C PRO A 69 -3.13 -19.76 23.66
N THR A 70 -2.70 -19.06 24.72
CA THR A 70 -2.63 -17.60 24.74
C THR A 70 -1.64 -17.06 23.71
N VAL A 71 -0.46 -17.66 23.61
CA VAL A 71 0.55 -17.30 22.61
C VAL A 71 0.03 -17.59 21.19
N THR A 72 -0.61 -18.74 20.97
CA THR A 72 -1.20 -19.11 19.67
C THR A 72 -2.28 -18.13 19.24
N LEU A 73 -3.17 -17.70 20.15
CA LEU A 73 -4.19 -16.69 19.89
C LEU A 73 -3.59 -15.33 19.57
N LEU A 74 -2.55 -14.91 20.29
CA LEU A 74 -1.84 -13.65 20.02
C LEU A 74 -1.20 -13.66 18.63
N VAL A 75 -0.53 -14.76 18.26
CA VAL A 75 0.08 -14.92 16.93
C VAL A 75 -0.99 -14.94 15.84
N GLY A 76 -2.10 -15.65 16.05
CA GLY A 76 -3.24 -15.63 15.14
C GLY A 76 -3.85 -14.24 14.96
N PHE A 77 -3.97 -13.46 16.04
CA PHE A 77 -4.43 -12.07 15.98
C PHE A 77 -3.48 -11.20 15.15
N VAL A 78 -2.17 -11.28 15.40
CA VAL A 78 -1.15 -10.54 14.64
C VAL A 78 -1.18 -10.93 13.16
N PHE A 79 -1.37 -12.22 12.85
CA PHE A 79 -1.50 -12.71 11.48
C PHE A 79 -2.72 -12.12 10.78
N ILE A 80 -3.90 -12.13 11.40
CA ILE A 80 -5.13 -11.56 10.84
C ILE A 80 -4.98 -10.05 10.61
N GLN A 81 -4.38 -9.32 11.56
CA GLN A 81 -4.15 -7.88 11.40
C GLN A 81 -3.14 -7.58 10.29
N SER A 82 -2.10 -8.39 10.16
CA SER A 82 -1.12 -8.28 9.06
C SER A 82 -1.80 -8.48 7.70
N LEU A 83 -2.71 -9.45 7.59
CA LEU A 83 -3.50 -9.69 6.37
C LEU A 83 -4.41 -8.50 6.02
N ARG A 84 -5.10 -7.93 7.03
CA ARG A 84 -5.94 -6.73 6.85
C ARG A 84 -5.09 -5.54 6.38
N CYS A 85 -3.94 -5.30 7.01
CA CYS A 85 -3.02 -4.24 6.64
C CYS A 85 -2.51 -4.42 5.20
N PHE A 86 -2.15 -5.65 4.82
CA PHE A 86 -1.72 -5.96 3.45
C PHE A 86 -2.83 -5.70 2.44
N ARG A 87 -4.06 -6.14 2.70
CA ARG A 87 -5.22 -5.91 1.81
C ARG A 87 -5.50 -4.41 1.61
N ILE A 88 -5.50 -3.63 2.69
CA ILE A 88 -5.70 -2.17 2.63
C ILE A 88 -4.56 -1.52 1.84
N SER A 89 -3.31 -1.93 2.09
CA SER A 89 -2.14 -1.41 1.37
C SER A 89 -2.21 -1.70 -0.13
N CYS A 90 -2.64 -2.90 -0.52
CA CYS A 90 -2.88 -3.25 -1.93
C CYS A 90 -3.99 -2.42 -2.57
N PHE A 91 -5.09 -2.20 -1.85
CA PHE A 91 -6.17 -1.34 -2.34
C PHE A 91 -5.70 0.10 -2.57
N LEU A 92 -5.03 0.69 -1.58
CA LEU A 92 -4.46 2.04 -1.67
C LEU A 92 -3.45 2.16 -2.82
N TYR A 93 -2.62 1.14 -3.02
CA TYR A 93 -1.64 1.11 -4.12
C TYR A 93 -2.33 1.12 -5.48
N SER A 94 -3.34 0.26 -5.68
CA SER A 94 -4.12 0.21 -6.92
C SER A 94 -4.85 1.52 -7.20
N SER A 95 -5.47 2.12 -6.17
CA SER A 95 -6.15 3.42 -6.29
C SER A 95 -5.17 4.54 -6.65
N ALA A 96 -3.99 4.57 -6.04
CA ALA A 96 -2.97 5.57 -6.32
C ALA A 96 -2.38 5.43 -7.73
N ILE A 97 -2.21 4.20 -8.24
CA ILE A 97 -1.82 3.95 -9.64
C ILE A 97 -2.89 4.46 -10.61
N LEU A 98 -4.17 4.17 -10.35
CA LEU A 98 -5.27 4.63 -11.19
C LEU A 98 -5.36 6.16 -11.21
N SER A 99 -5.17 6.81 -10.06
CA SER A 99 -5.11 8.27 -9.97
C SER A 99 -3.93 8.84 -10.77
N ARG A 100 -2.73 8.23 -10.67
CA ARG A 100 -1.56 8.62 -11.48
C ARG A 100 -1.84 8.51 -12.98
N ARG A 101 -2.49 7.42 -13.42
CA ARG A 101 -2.87 7.22 -14.83
C ARG A 101 -3.89 8.24 -15.31
N ARG A 102 -4.89 8.59 -14.49
CA ARG A 102 -5.87 9.63 -14.82
C ARG A 102 -5.21 11.00 -14.99
N ILE A 103 -4.28 11.35 -14.10
CA ILE A 103 -3.56 12.64 -14.18
C ILE A 103 -2.66 12.69 -15.41
N ALA A 104 -1.96 11.59 -15.73
CA ALA A 104 -1.17 11.52 -16.97
C ALA A 104 -2.06 11.72 -18.22
N ALA A 105 -3.19 11.03 -18.30
CA ALA A 105 -4.13 11.18 -19.42
C ALA A 105 -4.68 12.61 -19.54
N SER A 106 -4.99 13.28 -18.42
CA SER A 106 -5.46 14.67 -18.46
C SER A 106 -4.37 15.66 -18.91
N ILE A 107 -3.10 15.38 -18.60
CA ILE A 107 -1.97 16.20 -19.07
C ILE A 107 -1.78 16.01 -20.58
N ASP A 108 -1.84 14.76 -21.06
CA ASP A 108 -1.70 14.43 -22.47
C ASP A 108 -2.82 15.06 -23.32
N GLU A 109 -4.06 15.02 -22.80
CA GLU A 109 -5.23 15.65 -23.44
C GLU A 109 -5.07 17.17 -23.53
N TRP A 110 -4.60 17.81 -22.46
CA TRP A 110 -4.35 19.25 -22.42
C TRP A 110 -3.24 19.67 -23.40
N GLN A 111 -2.15 18.89 -23.50
CA GLN A 111 -1.08 19.14 -24.47
C GLN A 111 -1.55 19.03 -25.93
N MET A 112 -2.43 18.08 -26.25
CA MET A 112 -3.00 17.98 -27.60
C MET A 112 -3.83 19.22 -27.96
N VAL A 113 -4.66 19.72 -27.03
CA VAL A 113 -5.47 20.93 -27.27
C VAL A 113 -4.57 22.14 -27.56
N CYS A 114 -3.55 22.38 -26.74
CA CYS A 114 -2.60 23.48 -26.97
C CYS A 114 -1.81 23.33 -28.28
N SER A 115 -1.48 22.11 -28.70
CA SER A 115 -0.79 21.88 -29.98
C SER A 115 -1.67 22.18 -31.19
N VAL A 116 -2.97 21.91 -31.10
CA VAL A 116 -3.95 22.20 -32.17
C VAL A 116 -4.20 23.70 -32.25
N GLU A 117 -4.28 24.38 -31.12
CA GLU A 117 -4.51 25.83 -31.05
C GLU A 117 -3.31 26.65 -31.57
N ASN A 118 -2.08 26.14 -31.45
CA ASN A 118 -0.87 26.76 -32.01
C ASN A 118 -0.66 26.51 -33.52
N GLN A 119 -1.49 25.70 -34.17
CA GLN A 119 -1.43 25.43 -35.62
C GLN A 119 -2.47 26.20 -36.46
N LEU A 120 -3.39 26.92 -35.80
CA LEU A 120 -4.41 27.79 -36.40
C LEU A 120 -3.99 29.26 -36.31
#